data_AF-A0A423U9G1-F1
#
_entry.id   AF-A0A423U9G1-F1
#
_cell.length_a   1.000
_cell.length_b   1.000
_cell.length_c   1.000
_cell.angle_alpha   90.00
_cell.angle_beta   90.00
_cell.angle_gamma   90.00
#
_symmetry.space_group_name_H-M   'P 1'
#
loop_
_entity.id
_entity.type
_entity.pdbx_description
1 polymer ?
#
loop_
_entity_poly.entity_id
_entity_poly.type
_entity_poly.pdbx_seq_one_letter_code
_entity_poly.pdbx_strand_id
1 'polypeptide(L)'
;MKVLAVLLVVCAVALAGPAVLDSAQATQQPIIPYNFGYEIADAATNNFQNRAEIKTPNGDVFGSWSWLMPSNEIFTLSYNVTGNLGFRYSINITPVGGAAA
;
A
#
# COMPACT_ATOMS: atom_id res chain seq x y z
N MET A 1 30.29 -69.97 0.68
CA MET A 1 31.41 -69.01 0.77
C MET A 1 31.00 -67.79 -0.06
N LYS A 2 30.33 -66.73 0.43
CA LYS A 2 30.71 -65.74 1.47
C LYS A 2 32.09 -65.12 1.24
N VAL A 3 32.25 -64.22 0.26
CA VAL A 3 33.23 -63.10 0.19
C VAL A 3 32.78 -62.22 -1.00
N LEU A 4 32.68 -60.89 -1.01
CA LEU A 4 32.62 -59.79 -0.04
C LEU A 4 32.27 -58.56 -0.92
N ALA A 5 31.30 -57.76 -0.51
CA ALA A 5 31.00 -56.49 -1.17
C ALA A 5 32.13 -55.49 -0.94
N VAL A 6 32.56 -54.76 -1.97
CA VAL A 6 33.18 -53.44 -1.80
C VAL A 6 32.57 -52.47 -2.79
N LEU A 7 31.72 -51.64 -2.21
CA LEU A 7 31.05 -50.46 -2.72
C LEU A 7 32.13 -49.45 -3.17
N LEU A 8 32.13 -49.04 -4.45
CA LEU A 8 32.86 -47.85 -4.89
C LEU A 8 31.82 -46.84 -5.37
N VAL A 9 31.74 -45.79 -4.57
CA VAL A 9 30.76 -44.71 -4.57
C VAL A 9 30.72 -44.03 -5.93
N VAL A 10 29.58 -44.18 -6.62
CA VAL A 10 29.21 -43.27 -7.72
C VAL A 10 28.72 -41.99 -7.06
N CYS A 11 29.54 -40.92 -7.11
CA CYS A 11 29.09 -39.58 -6.81
C CYS A 11 28.01 -39.19 -7.84
N ALA A 12 26.75 -39.42 -7.48
CA ALA A 12 25.63 -38.77 -8.14
C ALA A 12 25.70 -37.28 -7.80
N VAL A 13 26.34 -36.49 -8.68
CA VAL A 13 26.20 -35.04 -8.66
C VAL A 13 24.76 -34.76 -9.03
N ALA A 14 23.92 -34.52 -8.02
CA ALA A 14 22.56 -34.08 -8.22
C ALA A 14 22.60 -32.74 -8.94
N LEU A 15 22.22 -32.74 -10.22
CA LEU A 15 21.88 -31.54 -10.97
C LEU A 15 20.67 -30.91 -10.27
N ALA A 16 20.92 -29.94 -9.40
CA ALA A 16 19.89 -29.05 -8.90
C ALA A 16 19.38 -28.22 -10.08
N GLY A 17 18.35 -28.73 -10.76
CA GLY A 17 17.55 -27.93 -11.69
C GLY A 17 16.95 -26.73 -10.95
N PRO A 18 16.64 -25.62 -11.65
CA PRO A 18 16.02 -24.47 -11.00
C PRO A 18 14.77 -24.94 -10.28
N ALA A 19 14.68 -24.63 -8.98
CA ALA A 19 13.44 -24.81 -8.24
C ALA A 19 12.37 -24.04 -8.99
N VAL A 20 11.42 -24.77 -9.58
CA VAL A 20 10.17 -24.18 -10.02
C VAL A 20 9.54 -23.67 -8.73
N LEU A 21 9.65 -22.36 -8.51
CA LEU A 21 8.82 -21.68 -7.52
C LEU A 21 7.40 -21.99 -7.95
N ASP A 22 6.76 -22.90 -7.21
CA ASP A 22 5.33 -23.10 -7.33
C ASP A 22 4.72 -21.72 -7.11
N SER A 23 4.23 -21.13 -8.20
CA SER A 23 3.56 -19.85 -8.15
C SER A 23 2.28 -20.14 -7.38
N ALA A 24 2.34 -19.99 -6.05
CA ALA A 24 1.18 -20.05 -5.19
C ALA A 24 0.09 -19.26 -5.91
N GLN A 25 -0.96 -19.97 -6.36
CA GLN A 25 -2.06 -19.34 -7.06
C GLN A 25 -2.52 -18.22 -6.15
N ALA A 26 -2.31 -16.97 -6.56
CA ALA A 26 -2.70 -15.82 -5.77
C ALA A 26 -4.21 -15.89 -5.63
N THR A 27 -4.70 -16.43 -4.52
CA THR A 27 -6.11 -16.44 -4.21
C THR A 27 -6.48 -14.97 -4.09
N GLN A 28 -7.38 -14.53 -4.98
CA GLN A 28 -7.86 -13.16 -4.96
C GLN A 28 -8.50 -12.94 -3.59
N GLN A 29 -7.82 -12.15 -2.75
CA GLN A 29 -8.32 -11.84 -1.43
C GLN A 29 -9.68 -11.13 -1.59
N PRO A 30 -10.67 -11.48 -0.75
CA PRO A 30 -11.97 -10.83 -0.82
C PRO A 30 -11.82 -9.33 -0.58
N ILE A 31 -12.54 -8.52 -1.37
CA ILE A 31 -12.55 -7.08 -1.19
C ILE A 31 -13.37 -6.77 0.06
N ILE A 32 -12.71 -6.20 1.06
CA ILE A 32 -13.34 -5.74 2.30
C ILE A 32 -13.50 -4.21 2.19
N PRO A 33 -14.72 -3.68 2.01
CA PRO A 33 -14.95 -2.25 1.98
C PRO A 33 -14.73 -1.64 3.36
N TYR A 34 -14.37 -0.37 3.40
CA TYR A 34 -14.26 0.41 4.63
C TYR A 34 -14.59 1.86 4.35
N ASN A 35 -14.90 2.58 5.42
CA ASN A 35 -15.08 4.02 5.42
C ASN A 35 -14.59 4.54 6.76
N PHE A 36 -13.64 5.47 6.74
CA PHE A 36 -13.18 6.14 7.95
C PHE A 36 -12.92 7.61 7.69
N GLY A 37 -13.00 8.39 8.76
CA GLY A 37 -12.53 9.76 8.76
C GLY A 37 -12.23 10.21 10.17
N TYR A 38 -11.33 11.19 10.29
CA TYR A 38 -11.02 11.86 11.54
C TYR A 38 -10.61 13.30 11.29
N GLU A 39 -10.73 14.09 12.35
CA GLU A 39 -10.30 15.48 12.41
C GLU A 39 -9.55 15.70 13.71
N ILE A 40 -8.46 16.45 13.61
CA ILE A 40 -7.66 16.93 14.73
C ILE A 40 -7.68 18.45 14.64
N ALA A 41 -8.23 19.09 15.66
CA ALA A 41 -8.28 20.54 15.79
C ALA A 41 -7.69 20.93 17.14
N ASP A 42 -6.36 21.03 17.20
CA ASP A 42 -5.62 21.44 18.39
C ASP A 42 -4.98 22.82 18.18
N ALA A 43 -5.67 23.84 18.68
CA ALA A 43 -5.20 25.22 18.62
C ALA A 43 -3.99 25.49 19.52
N ALA A 44 -3.78 24.71 20.59
CA ALA A 44 -2.68 24.93 21.52
C ALA A 44 -1.32 24.56 20.91
N THR A 45 -1.30 23.55 20.04
CA THR A 45 -0.10 23.12 19.31
C THR A 45 -0.10 23.52 17.83
N ASN A 46 -1.14 24.25 17.39
CA ASN A 46 -1.36 24.62 15.98
C ASN A 46 -1.40 23.39 15.06
N ASN A 47 -2.02 22.31 15.54
CA ASN A 47 -2.15 21.05 14.84
C ASN A 47 -3.58 20.89 14.32
N PHE A 48 -3.77 21.26 13.05
CA PHE A 48 -5.02 21.11 12.34
C PHE A 48 -4.83 20.13 11.20
N GLN A 49 -5.48 18.97 11.27
CA GLN A 49 -5.40 17.92 10.25
C GLN A 49 -6.73 17.20 10.12
N ASN A 50 -7.05 16.73 8.94
CA ASN A 50 -8.15 15.80 8.74
C ASN A 50 -7.82 14.78 7.67
N ARG A 51 -8.45 13.61 7.77
CA ARG A 51 -8.38 12.58 6.75
C ARG A 51 -9.74 11.94 6.60
N ALA A 52 -10.12 11.63 5.37
CA ALA A 52 -11.26 10.79 5.05
C ALA A 52 -10.89 9.82 3.93
N GLU A 53 -11.31 8.57 4.03
CA GLU A 53 -11.05 7.57 3.00
C GLU A 53 -12.16 6.52 2.96
N ILE A 54 -12.54 6.14 1.75
CA ILE A 54 -13.50 5.08 1.48
C ILE A 54 -12.92 4.09 0.49
N LYS A 55 -13.12 2.80 0.78
CA LYS A 55 -12.95 1.71 -0.18
C LYS A 55 -14.31 1.14 -0.55
N THR A 56 -14.63 1.19 -1.84
CA THR A 56 -15.90 0.68 -2.37
C THR A 56 -15.89 -0.86 -2.41
N PRO A 57 -17.06 -1.51 -2.54
CA PRO A 57 -17.13 -2.95 -2.77
C PRO A 57 -16.41 -3.44 -4.03
N ASN A 58 -16.16 -2.54 -5.00
CA ASN A 58 -15.42 -2.82 -6.23
C ASN A 58 -13.89 -2.74 -6.03
N GLY A 59 -13.43 -2.32 -4.85
CA GLY A 59 -12.01 -2.16 -4.52
C GLY A 59 -11.45 -0.79 -4.84
N ASP A 60 -12.26 0.13 -5.37
CA ASP A 60 -11.83 1.49 -5.63
C ASP A 60 -11.63 2.24 -4.30
N VAL A 61 -10.53 2.98 -4.19
CA VAL A 61 -10.21 3.80 -3.01
C VAL A 61 -10.32 5.26 -3.39
N PHE A 62 -11.00 6.05 -2.56
CA PHE A 62 -11.05 7.50 -2.67
C PHE A 62 -10.72 8.08 -1.31
N GLY A 63 -9.88 9.10 -1.26
CA GLY A 63 -9.59 9.76 0.00
C GLY A 63 -9.04 11.16 -0.17
N SER A 64 -9.05 11.87 0.96
CA SER A 64 -8.39 13.14 1.11
C SER A 64 -7.66 13.20 2.45
N TRP A 65 -6.54 13.90 2.46
CA TRP A 65 -5.81 14.25 3.67
C TRP A 65 -5.44 15.72 3.59
N SER A 66 -5.70 16.47 4.65
CA SER A 66 -5.27 17.85 4.74
C SER A 66 -4.64 18.17 6.09
N TRP A 67 -3.73 19.14 6.07
CA TRP A 67 -3.05 19.64 7.26
C TRP A 67 -2.65 21.09 7.09
N LEU A 68 -2.61 21.82 8.20
CA LEU A 68 -2.08 23.17 8.26
C LEU A 68 -0.55 23.11 8.31
N MET A 69 0.09 23.68 7.30
CA MET A 69 1.54 23.78 7.21
C MET A 69 2.08 24.92 8.08
N PRO A 70 3.35 24.84 8.52
CA PRO A 70 4.00 25.93 9.26
C PRO A 70 4.07 27.27 8.51
N SER A 71 3.94 27.24 7.17
CA SER A 71 3.85 28.42 6.30
C SER A 71 2.49 29.13 6.35
N ASN A 72 1.56 28.67 7.20
CA ASN A 72 0.20 29.20 7.32
C ASN A 72 -0.66 28.97 6.05
N GLU A 73 -0.49 27.80 5.44
CA GLU A 73 -1.25 27.34 4.28
C GLU A 73 -1.85 25.96 4.57
N ILE A 74 -3.02 25.69 4.02
CA ILE A 74 -3.65 24.37 4.09
C ILE A 74 -3.16 23.57 2.88
N PHE A 75 -2.43 22.50 3.15
CA PHE A 75 -2.13 21.48 2.16
C PHE A 75 -3.26 20.46 2.15
N THR A 76 -3.79 20.16 0.97
CA THR A 76 -4.83 19.15 0.75
C THR A 76 -4.36 18.21 -0.36
N LEU A 77 -4.23 16.93 -0.03
CA LEU A 77 -4.00 15.83 -0.96
C LEU A 77 -5.33 15.12 -1.19
N SER A 78 -5.81 15.12 -2.42
CA SER A 78 -6.94 14.28 -2.85
C SER A 78 -6.40 13.14 -3.69
N TYR A 79 -6.84 11.91 -3.45
CA TYR A 79 -6.34 10.74 -4.17
C TYR A 79 -7.42 9.73 -4.48
N ASN A 80 -7.19 8.97 -5.54
CA ASN A 80 -8.03 7.86 -5.93
C ASN A 80 -7.21 6.71 -6.53
N VAL A 81 -7.68 5.50 -6.30
CA VAL A 81 -7.18 4.27 -6.93
C VAL A 81 -8.41 3.59 -7.52
N THR A 82 -8.48 3.54 -8.85
CA THR A 82 -9.65 3.00 -9.56
C THR A 82 -9.21 2.02 -10.64
N GLY A 83 -9.73 0.79 -10.60
CA GLY A 83 -9.35 -0.27 -11.53
C GLY A 83 -7.82 -0.42 -11.68
N ASN A 84 -7.33 -0.42 -12.92
CA ASN A 84 -5.91 -0.63 -13.23
C ASN A 84 -5.11 0.68 -13.42
N LEU A 85 -5.67 1.84 -13.07
CA LEU A 85 -5.01 3.13 -13.29
C LEU A 85 -3.91 3.46 -12.26
N GLY A 86 -3.74 2.62 -11.25
CA GLY A 86 -2.80 2.88 -10.15
C GLY A 86 -3.24 4.04 -9.26
N PHE A 87 -2.30 4.53 -8.44
CA PHE A 87 -2.53 5.65 -7.54
C PHE A 87 -2.49 6.98 -8.29
N ARG A 88 -3.60 7.73 -8.23
CA ARG A 88 -3.72 9.07 -8.79
C ARG A 88 -3.98 10.05 -7.67
N TYR A 89 -3.40 11.24 -7.77
CA TYR A 89 -3.56 12.27 -6.76
C TYR A 89 -3.52 13.68 -7.34
N SER A 90 -4.10 14.62 -6.61
CA SER A 90 -3.94 16.05 -6.80
C SER A 90 -3.61 16.71 -5.47
N ILE A 91 -2.77 17.75 -5.54
CA ILE A 91 -2.41 18.56 -4.38
C ILE A 91 -2.95 19.95 -4.61
N ASN A 92 -3.61 20.49 -3.59
CA ASN A 92 -4.01 21.88 -3.51
C ASN A 92 -3.41 22.51 -2.26
N ILE A 93 -2.76 23.66 -2.41
CA ILE A 93 -2.22 24.43 -1.30
C ILE A 93 -2.95 25.77 -1.31
N THR A 94 -3.64 26.09 -0.22
CA THR A 94 -4.43 27.31 -0.10
C THR A 94 -3.96 28.13 1.11
N PRO A 95 -3.66 29.43 0.96
CA PRO A 95 -3.33 30.30 2.09
C PRO A 95 -4.46 30.39 3.11
N VAL A 96 -4.15 30.31 4.40
CA VAL A 96 -5.13 30.55 5.45
C VAL A 96 -5.46 32.04 5.49
N GLY A 97 -6.72 32.39 5.22
CA GLY A 97 -7.19 33.78 5.20
C GLY A 97 -6.99 34.51 3.87
N GLY A 98 -6.49 33.84 2.82
CA GLY A 98 -6.47 34.39 1.47
C GLY A 98 -7.83 34.21 0.80
N ALA A 99 -8.47 35.30 0.39
CA ALA A 99 -9.62 35.24 -0.51
C ALA A 99 -9.19 34.53 -1.81
N ALA A 100 -10.02 33.61 -2.31
CA ALA A 100 -9.90 33.15 -3.70
C ALA A 100 -9.90 34.39 -4.61
N ALA A 101 -8.77 34.65 -5.27
CA ALA A 101 -8.63 35.70 -6.26
C ALA A 101 -9.29 35.27 -7.58
#